data_AF-R7TCC5-F1
#
_entry.id   AF-R7TCC5-F1
#
_cell.length_a   1.000
_cell.length_b   1.000
_cell.length_c   1.000
_cell.angle_alpha   90.00
_cell.angle_beta   90.00
_cell.angle_gamma   90.00
#
_symmetry.space_group_name_H-M   'P 1'
#
loop_
_entity.id
_entity.type
_entity.pdbx_description
1 polymer ?
#
loop_
_entity_poly.entity_id
_entity_poly.type
_entity_poly.pdbx_seq_one_letter_code
_entity_poly.pdbx_strand_id
1 'polypeptide(L)'
;MTILTGYSGVLANTAFCKFFMIAAISEMQVDLLTLLVIAADQYILIAYPFRYHDLLTKPRVMFLAVVPFVIALANSVLMVAIWDDTNICDFYQNLPQWFLWLLLCDAIGMAFVGTVTLQVLTIRIARRHMLQLQANGQGQVSAETVRRHWRGVVTTLLICAMTFFSWILGIVTLLWSAIVEVVYVYNSKYFSHISLCSSYFHILRGIWVPLVYAMRTPEIRPVIMRIRKLFPAWKSNDVTAIRTSDP
;
A
#
# COMPACT_ATOMS: atom_id res chain seq x y z
N MET A 1 18.39 1.82 -17.36
CA MET A 1 17.74 1.70 -16.03
C MET A 1 16.38 2.35 -16.18
N THR A 2 15.48 1.54 -16.72
CA THR A 2 14.27 1.91 -17.48
C THR A 2 13.18 0.91 -17.05
N ILE A 3 13.11 0.66 -15.74
CA ILE A 3 12.56 -0.61 -15.22
C ILE A 3 11.03 -0.54 -15.08
N LEU A 4 10.43 0.64 -15.00
CA LEU A 4 8.98 0.77 -14.74
C LEU A 4 8.19 1.55 -15.81
N THR A 5 8.85 2.09 -16.84
CA THR A 5 8.19 2.86 -17.92
C THR A 5 8.50 2.31 -19.31
N GLY A 6 8.87 1.03 -19.37
CA GLY A 6 9.24 0.35 -20.60
C GLY A 6 10.76 0.26 -20.79
N TYR A 7 11.19 -0.96 -21.06
CA TYR A 7 12.56 -1.25 -21.50
C TYR A 7 12.72 -0.67 -22.89
N SER A 8 13.44 0.46 -23.02
CA SER A 8 13.80 1.00 -24.32
C SER A 8 14.58 -0.06 -25.12
N GLY A 9 13.93 -0.62 -26.14
CA GLY A 9 14.50 -1.63 -27.03
C GLY A 9 14.12 -3.10 -26.77
N VAL A 10 13.25 -3.40 -25.78
CA VAL A 10 12.75 -4.78 -25.58
C VAL A 10 11.34 -4.92 -26.15
N LEU A 11 11.17 -5.90 -27.04
CA LEU A 11 9.88 -6.24 -27.65
C LEU A 11 8.90 -6.72 -26.57
N ALA A 12 7.62 -6.31 -26.69
CA ALA A 12 6.54 -6.72 -25.78
C ALA A 12 6.34 -8.25 -25.69
N ASN A 13 6.71 -8.98 -26.76
CA ASN A 13 6.67 -10.45 -26.83
C ASN A 13 7.63 -11.16 -25.85
N THR A 14 8.45 -10.41 -25.10
CA THR A 14 9.32 -11.02 -24.09
C THR A 14 8.51 -11.36 -22.84
N ALA A 15 8.34 -12.65 -22.55
CA ALA A 15 7.58 -13.14 -21.38
C ALA A 15 8.01 -12.49 -20.05
N PHE A 16 9.31 -12.20 -19.90
CA PHE A 16 9.84 -11.50 -18.73
C PHE A 16 9.26 -10.09 -18.56
N CYS A 17 9.12 -9.34 -19.65
CA CYS A 17 8.63 -7.97 -19.59
C CYS A 17 7.13 -7.94 -19.26
N LYS A 18 6.36 -8.80 -19.93
CA LYS A 18 4.92 -8.99 -19.66
C LYS A 18 4.68 -9.39 -18.20
N PHE A 19 5.44 -10.36 -17.69
CA PHE A 19 5.37 -10.77 -16.28
C PHE A 19 5.69 -9.62 -15.34
N PHE A 20 6.78 -8.89 -15.57
CA PHE A 20 7.21 -7.79 -14.70
C PHE A 20 6.18 -6.66 -14.62
N MET A 21 5.66 -6.22 -15.77
CA MET A 21 4.67 -5.13 -15.80
C MET A 21 3.35 -5.55 -15.13
N ILE A 22 2.86 -6.76 -15.42
CA ILE A 22 1.64 -7.27 -14.81
C ILE A 22 1.82 -7.44 -13.30
N ALA A 23 2.97 -7.95 -12.85
CA ALA A 23 3.30 -8.08 -11.44
C ALA A 23 3.30 -6.71 -10.73
N ALA A 24 3.97 -5.70 -11.31
CA ALA A 24 4.03 -4.36 -10.73
C ALA A 24 2.64 -3.72 -10.57
N ILE A 25 1.78 -3.86 -11.57
CA ILE A 25 0.41 -3.32 -11.51
C ILE A 25 -0.48 -4.12 -10.56
N SER A 26 -0.27 -5.44 -10.47
CA SER A 26 -1.00 -6.28 -9.52
C SER A 26 -0.64 -5.96 -8.07
N GLU A 27 0.64 -5.72 -7.76
CA GLU A 27 1.10 -5.28 -6.45
C GLU A 27 0.38 -3.99 -6.05
N MET A 28 0.43 -3.02 -6.95
CA MET A 28 -0.25 -1.73 -6.87
C MET A 28 -1.75 -1.86 -6.54
N GLN A 29 -2.48 -2.77 -7.17
CA GLN A 29 -3.90 -3.01 -6.86
C GLN A 29 -4.10 -3.64 -5.48
N VAL A 30 -3.32 -4.67 -5.16
CA VAL A 30 -3.38 -5.34 -3.85
C VAL A 30 -3.17 -4.33 -2.73
N ASP A 31 -2.25 -3.40 -2.90
CA ASP A 31 -1.96 -2.36 -1.90
C ASP A 31 -3.13 -1.44 -1.63
N LEU A 32 -3.75 -0.94 -2.70
CA LEU A 32 -4.89 -0.03 -2.63
C LEU A 32 -6.09 -0.69 -1.96
N LEU A 33 -6.39 -1.94 -2.35
CA LEU A 33 -7.47 -2.73 -1.76
C LEU A 33 -7.16 -3.14 -0.31
N THR A 34 -5.91 -3.46 0.00
CA THR A 34 -5.48 -3.76 1.37
C THR A 34 -5.62 -2.54 2.28
N LEU A 35 -5.34 -1.34 1.79
CA LEU A 35 -5.58 -0.11 2.54
C LEU A 35 -7.06 0.11 2.84
N LEU A 36 -7.95 -0.23 1.91
CA LEU A 36 -9.39 -0.20 2.15
C LEU A 36 -9.78 -1.17 3.28
N VAL A 37 -9.25 -2.40 3.24
CA VAL A 37 -9.50 -3.40 4.28
C VAL A 37 -8.96 -2.93 5.65
N ILE A 38 -7.77 -2.35 5.69
CA ILE A 38 -7.19 -1.79 6.92
C ILE A 38 -8.05 -0.62 7.45
N ALA A 39 -8.51 0.28 6.58
CA ALA A 39 -9.38 1.38 6.97
C ALA A 39 -10.73 0.87 7.50
N ALA A 40 -11.28 -0.19 6.90
CA ALA A 40 -12.51 -0.83 7.35
C ALA A 40 -12.35 -1.53 8.71
N ASP A 41 -11.25 -2.27 8.92
CA ASP A 41 -10.94 -2.91 10.20
C ASP A 41 -10.85 -1.87 11.33
N GLN A 42 -10.10 -0.79 11.09
CA GLN A 42 -9.98 0.33 12.04
C GLN A 42 -11.33 0.99 12.32
N TYR A 43 -12.16 1.17 11.29
CA TYR A 43 -13.52 1.69 11.46
C TYR A 43 -14.36 0.80 12.39
N ILE A 44 -14.37 -0.51 12.16
CA ILE A 44 -15.17 -1.45 12.96
C ILE A 44 -14.66 -1.49 14.41
N LEU A 45 -13.35 -1.51 14.62
CA LEU A 45 -12.72 -1.48 15.94
C LEU A 45 -13.17 -0.28 16.77
N ILE A 46 -13.24 0.89 16.14
CA ILE A 46 -13.56 2.16 16.82
C ILE A 46 -15.06 2.36 16.97
N ALA A 47 -15.85 1.99 15.95
CA ALA A 47 -17.30 2.16 15.99
C ALA A 47 -18.00 1.14 16.89
N TYR A 48 -17.46 -0.07 17.01
CA TYR A 48 -18.10 -1.18 17.71
C TYR A 48 -17.13 -1.98 18.59
N PRO A 49 -16.48 -1.36 19.61
CA PRO A 49 -15.46 -2.02 20.42
C PRO A 49 -15.96 -3.30 21.12
N PHE A 50 -17.19 -3.30 21.64
CA PHE A 50 -17.76 -4.46 22.34
C PHE A 50 -18.19 -5.61 21.43
N ARG A 51 -18.49 -5.32 20.16
CA ARG A 51 -18.92 -6.32 19.17
C ARG A 51 -17.81 -6.67 18.19
N TYR A 52 -16.61 -6.10 18.36
CA TYR A 52 -15.50 -6.32 17.44
C TYR A 52 -15.17 -7.81 17.31
N HIS A 53 -15.09 -8.53 18.44
CA HIS A 53 -14.80 -9.97 18.45
C HIS A 53 -15.90 -10.83 17.80
N ASP A 54 -17.16 -10.38 17.86
CA ASP A 54 -18.29 -11.07 17.22
C ASP A 54 -18.43 -10.73 15.73
N LEU A 55 -18.07 -9.50 15.35
CA LEU A 55 -18.12 -9.01 13.97
C LEU A 55 -16.93 -9.53 13.16
N LEU A 56 -15.71 -9.41 13.69
CA LEU A 56 -14.45 -9.80 13.05
C LEU A 56 -13.94 -11.12 13.61
N THR A 57 -14.68 -12.18 13.30
CA THR A 57 -14.23 -13.56 13.52
C THR A 57 -13.04 -13.90 12.62
N LYS A 58 -12.16 -14.82 13.05
CA LYS A 58 -11.01 -15.32 12.28
C LYS A 58 -11.32 -15.63 10.80
N PRO A 59 -12.38 -16.39 10.45
CA PRO A 59 -12.68 -16.69 9.04
C PRO A 59 -13.06 -15.45 8.22
N ARG A 60 -13.73 -14.46 8.83
CA ARG A 60 -14.09 -13.21 8.14
C ARG A 60 -12.86 -12.34 7.89
N VAL A 61 -11.95 -12.26 8.85
CA VAL A 61 -10.67 -11.54 8.67
C VAL A 61 -9.85 -12.18 7.57
N MET A 62 -9.76 -13.52 7.55
CA MET A 62 -9.07 -14.25 6.49
C MET A 62 -9.71 -14.02 5.12
N PHE A 63 -11.05 -14.04 5.04
CA PHE A 63 -11.77 -13.72 3.82
C PHE A 63 -11.45 -12.30 3.33
N LEU A 64 -11.54 -11.28 4.20
CA LEU A 64 -11.22 -9.90 3.86
C LEU A 64 -9.76 -9.72 3.42
N ALA A 65 -8.83 -10.48 3.99
CA ALA A 65 -7.42 -10.44 3.59
C ALA A 65 -7.17 -11.09 2.22
N VAL A 66 -7.97 -12.09 1.83
CA VAL A 66 -7.81 -12.82 0.56
C VAL A 66 -8.48 -12.08 -0.62
N VAL A 67 -9.56 -11.35 -0.40
CA VAL A 67 -10.30 -10.62 -1.46
C VAL A 67 -9.40 -9.72 -2.33
N PRO A 68 -8.50 -8.87 -1.79
CA PRO A 68 -7.57 -8.07 -2.60
C PRO A 68 -6.75 -8.90 -3.58
N PHE A 69 -6.26 -10.07 -3.14
CA PHE A 69 -5.45 -10.95 -3.98
C PHE A 69 -6.27 -11.60 -5.09
N VAL A 70 -7.51 -11.99 -4.81
CA VAL A 70 -8.40 -12.59 -5.82
C VAL A 70 -8.75 -11.57 -6.90
N ILE A 71 -9.06 -10.32 -6.53
CA ILE A 71 -9.34 -9.23 -7.47
C ILE A 71 -8.11 -8.93 -8.32
N ALA A 72 -6.94 -8.77 -7.70
CA ALA A 72 -5.69 -8.52 -8.41
C ALA A 72 -5.34 -9.66 -9.36
N LEU A 73 -5.50 -10.92 -8.94
CA LEU A 73 -5.26 -12.08 -9.77
C LEU A 73 -6.20 -12.13 -10.98
N ALA A 74 -7.50 -11.85 -10.78
CA ALA A 74 -8.46 -11.78 -11.87
C ALA A 74 -8.09 -10.70 -12.90
N ASN A 75 -7.70 -9.52 -12.44
CA ASN A 75 -7.21 -8.44 -13.29
C ASN A 75 -5.91 -8.80 -14.01
N SER A 76 -4.97 -9.49 -13.34
CA SER A 76 -3.73 -9.96 -13.97
C SER A 76 -3.99 -10.98 -15.07
N VAL A 77 -4.89 -11.93 -14.86
CA VAL A 77 -5.29 -12.90 -15.89
C VAL A 77 -5.93 -12.19 -17.08
N LEU A 78 -6.80 -11.20 -16.81
CA LEU A 78 -7.41 -10.39 -17.85
C LEU A 78 -6.38 -9.59 -18.65
N MET A 79 -5.38 -8.98 -17.98
CA MET A 79 -4.25 -8.32 -18.63
C MET A 79 -3.50 -9.26 -19.56
N VAL A 80 -3.18 -10.49 -19.13
CA VAL A 80 -2.47 -11.46 -19.97
C VAL A 80 -3.26 -11.76 -21.24
N ALA A 81 -4.59 -11.90 -21.12
CA ALA A 81 -5.48 -12.28 -22.22
C ALA A 81 -5.68 -11.17 -23.27
N ILE A 82 -5.66 -9.90 -22.87
CA ILE A 82 -5.91 -8.75 -23.76
C ILE A 82 -4.64 -8.00 -24.17
N TRP A 83 -3.47 -8.47 -23.75
CA TRP A 83 -2.18 -7.83 -24.00
C TRP A 83 -1.80 -7.90 -25.49
N ASP A 84 -1.45 -6.74 -26.06
CA ASP A 84 -0.94 -6.63 -27.42
C ASP A 84 0.60 -6.75 -27.46
N ASP A 85 1.10 -7.75 -28.19
CA ASP A 85 2.54 -8.05 -28.32
C ASP A 85 3.22 -7.28 -29.47
N THR A 86 2.48 -6.46 -30.22
CA THR A 86 3.00 -5.75 -31.42
C THR A 86 3.88 -4.55 -31.09
N ASN A 87 3.67 -3.92 -29.93
CA ASN A 87 4.34 -2.70 -29.53
C ASN A 87 5.60 -2.95 -28.70
N ILE A 88 6.30 -1.87 -28.31
CA ILE A 88 7.38 -1.95 -27.32
C ILE A 88 6.76 -2.32 -25.98
N CYS A 89 7.53 -2.95 -25.09
CA CYS A 89 7.00 -3.29 -23.78
C CYS A 89 6.67 -2.04 -22.96
N ASP A 90 5.40 -1.62 -22.98
CA ASP A 90 4.84 -0.54 -22.19
C ASP A 90 3.40 -0.92 -21.79
N PHE A 91 3.04 -0.63 -20.55
CA PHE A 91 1.72 -0.91 -20.00
C PHE A 91 0.62 -0.12 -20.72
N TYR A 92 0.89 1.15 -21.07
CA TYR A 92 -0.14 2.04 -21.61
C TYR A 92 -0.43 1.79 -23.10
N GLN A 93 0.52 1.20 -23.83
CA GLN A 93 0.36 0.90 -25.26
C GLN A 93 -0.23 -0.50 -25.50
N ASN A 94 0.07 -1.45 -24.62
CA ASN A 94 -0.24 -2.87 -24.83
C ASN A 94 -1.61 -3.28 -24.27
N LEU A 95 -2.33 -2.34 -23.66
CA LEU A 95 -3.65 -2.57 -23.09
C LEU A 95 -4.68 -1.63 -23.71
N PRO A 96 -5.92 -2.12 -23.93
CA PRO A 96 -6.97 -1.30 -24.50
C PRO A 96 -7.45 -0.24 -23.51
N GLN A 97 -7.88 0.93 -24.02
CA GLN A 97 -8.29 2.07 -23.21
C GLN A 97 -9.44 1.75 -22.23
N TRP A 98 -10.38 0.89 -22.60
CA TRP A 98 -11.47 0.49 -21.71
C TRP A 98 -10.96 -0.19 -20.43
N PHE A 99 -9.84 -0.92 -20.53
CA PHE A 99 -9.22 -1.58 -19.39
C PHE A 99 -8.51 -0.58 -18.48
N LEU A 100 -7.89 0.45 -19.07
CA LEU A 100 -7.32 1.58 -18.32
C LEU A 100 -8.40 2.33 -17.53
N TRP A 101 -9.59 2.52 -18.12
CA TRP A 101 -10.75 3.08 -17.42
C TRP A 101 -11.22 2.21 -16.26
N LEU A 102 -11.26 0.88 -16.43
CA LEU A 102 -11.62 -0.05 -15.36
C LEU A 102 -10.65 0.07 -14.18
N LEU A 103 -9.35 0.11 -14.45
CA LEU A 103 -8.31 0.28 -13.42
C LEU A 103 -8.39 1.64 -12.73
N LEU A 104 -8.68 2.70 -13.48
CA LEU A 104 -8.87 4.03 -12.92
C LEU A 104 -10.09 4.09 -11.99
N CYS A 105 -11.19 3.45 -12.40
CA CYS A 105 -12.40 3.33 -11.58
C CYS A 105 -12.15 2.52 -10.30
N ASP A 106 -11.39 1.43 -10.38
CA ASP A 106 -11.01 0.63 -9.21
C ASP A 106 -10.13 1.46 -8.24
N ALA A 107 -9.12 2.14 -8.76
CA ALA A 107 -8.25 3.00 -7.97
C ALA A 107 -9.02 4.16 -7.31
N ILE A 108 -9.78 4.95 -8.08
CA ILE A 108 -10.49 6.12 -7.54
C ILE A 108 -11.67 5.69 -6.66
N GLY A 109 -12.52 4.78 -7.15
CA GLY A 109 -13.78 4.43 -6.52
C GLY A 109 -13.59 3.57 -5.27
N MET A 110 -12.98 2.40 -5.44
CA MET A 110 -12.87 1.44 -4.35
C MET A 110 -11.80 1.88 -3.35
N ALA A 111 -10.62 2.24 -3.85
CA ALA A 111 -9.53 2.56 -2.95
C ALA A 111 -9.64 3.98 -2.40
N PHE A 112 -9.67 5.03 -3.21
CA PHE A 112 -9.63 6.41 -2.69
C PHE A 112 -10.92 6.85 -2.01
N VAL A 113 -12.06 6.80 -2.71
CA VAL A 113 -13.33 7.25 -2.12
C VAL A 113 -13.69 6.38 -0.93
N GLY A 114 -13.60 5.05 -1.07
CA GLY A 114 -13.86 4.10 0.02
C GLY A 114 -12.99 4.35 1.27
N THR A 115 -11.66 4.44 1.10
CA THR A 115 -10.75 4.67 2.24
C THR A 115 -10.96 6.03 2.88
N VAL A 116 -11.08 7.11 2.09
CA VAL A 116 -11.28 8.47 2.62
C VAL A 116 -12.58 8.57 3.39
N THR A 117 -13.68 8.04 2.84
CA THR A 117 -14.98 8.03 3.52
C THR A 117 -14.89 7.26 4.85
N LEU A 118 -14.29 6.07 4.86
CA LEU A 118 -14.12 5.29 6.10
C LEU A 118 -13.24 6.03 7.11
N GLN A 119 -12.14 6.64 6.69
CA GLN A 119 -11.27 7.39 7.60
C GLN A 119 -11.97 8.61 8.20
N VAL A 120 -12.73 9.37 7.40
CA VAL A 120 -13.53 10.50 7.90
C VAL A 120 -14.58 10.03 8.90
N LEU A 121 -15.28 8.92 8.63
CA LEU A 121 -16.24 8.33 9.56
C LEU A 121 -15.57 7.88 10.85
N THR A 122 -14.43 7.20 10.77
CA THR A 122 -13.62 6.76 11.91
C THR A 122 -13.22 7.94 12.78
N ILE A 123 -12.72 9.03 12.20
CA ILE A 123 -12.33 10.24 12.94
C ILE A 123 -13.56 10.88 13.63
N ARG A 124 -14.70 10.98 12.94
CA ARG A 124 -15.92 11.56 13.51
C ARG A 124 -16.41 10.75 14.71
N ILE A 125 -16.43 9.42 14.59
CA ILE A 125 -16.88 8.52 15.65
C ILE A 125 -15.89 8.55 16.83
N ALA A 126 -14.58 8.48 16.55
CA ALA A 126 -13.55 8.58 17.58
C ALA A 126 -13.66 9.90 18.37
N ARG A 127 -13.87 11.03 17.68
CA ARG A 127 -14.04 12.34 18.33
C ARG A 127 -15.30 12.38 19.20
N ARG A 128 -16.40 11.78 18.75
CA ARG A 128 -17.64 11.69 19.54
C ARG A 128 -17.44 10.89 20.82
N HIS A 129 -16.78 9.74 20.76
CA HIS A 129 -16.47 8.94 21.94
C HIS A 129 -15.58 9.70 22.93
N MET A 130 -14.57 10.42 22.43
CA MET A 130 -13.70 11.23 23.27
C MET A 130 -14.47 12.32 24.03
N LEU A 131 -15.38 13.04 23.37
CA LEU A 131 -16.21 14.07 24.00
C LEU A 131 -17.17 13.51 25.06
N GLN A 132 -17.77 12.34 24.79
CA GLN A 132 -18.65 11.67 25.75
C GLN A 132 -17.91 11.22 27.01
N LEU A 133 -16.68 10.73 26.86
CA LEU A 133 -15.86 10.31 28.00
C LEU A 133 -15.40 11.50 28.85
N GLN A 134 -15.08 12.63 28.21
CA GLN A 134 -14.76 13.88 28.92
C GLN A 134 -15.97 14.41 29.69
N ALA A 135 -17.16 14.37 29.09
CA ALA A 135 -18.40 14.82 29.75
C ALA A 135 -18.80 13.94 30.95
N ASN A 136 -18.52 12.64 30.89
CA ASN A 136 -18.90 11.68 31.94
C ASN A 136 -17.89 11.57 33.10
N GLY A 137 -16.80 12.36 33.08
CA GLY A 137 -15.84 12.42 34.21
C GLY A 137 -15.11 11.10 34.53
N GLN A 138 -15.14 10.11 33.63
CA GLN A 138 -14.43 8.85 33.82
C GLN A 138 -12.91 9.10 33.72
N GLY A 139 -12.24 9.04 34.87
CA GLY A 139 -10.84 9.41 35.08
C GLY A 139 -9.76 8.61 34.32
N GLN A 140 -8.50 8.85 34.70
CA GLN A 140 -7.23 8.50 34.05
C GLN A 140 -7.18 7.19 33.22
N VAL A 141 -7.83 6.11 33.66
CA VAL A 141 -7.88 4.82 32.94
C VAL A 141 -8.57 4.94 31.58
N SER A 142 -9.64 5.72 31.48
CA SER A 142 -10.36 5.98 30.23
C SER A 142 -9.51 6.83 29.27
N ALA A 143 -8.77 7.81 29.81
CA ALA A 143 -7.89 8.67 29.03
C ALA A 143 -6.73 7.90 28.37
N GLU A 144 -6.17 6.90 29.05
CA GLU A 144 -5.06 6.10 28.52
C GLU A 144 -5.50 5.13 27.42
N THR A 145 -6.67 4.51 27.56
CA THR A 145 -7.29 3.69 26.51
C THR A 145 -7.63 4.54 25.28
N VAL A 146 -8.22 5.72 25.46
CA VAL A 146 -8.49 6.67 24.36
C VAL A 146 -7.20 7.09 23.65
N ARG A 147 -6.13 7.38 24.41
CA ARG A 147 -4.83 7.76 23.84
C ARG A 147 -4.22 6.65 22.98
N ARG A 148 -4.39 5.38 23.37
CA ARG A 148 -3.94 4.23 22.56
C ARG A 148 -4.73 4.13 21.24
N HIS A 149 -6.06 4.22 21.30
CA HIS A 149 -6.92 4.21 20.10
C HIS A 149 -6.59 5.38 19.17
N TRP A 150 -6.42 6.59 19.72
CA TRP A 150 -6.04 7.77 18.95
C TRP A 150 -4.69 7.61 18.24
N ARG A 151 -3.70 6.97 18.88
CA ARG A 151 -2.40 6.72 18.24
C ARG A 151 -2.53 5.75 17.06
N GLY A 152 -3.42 4.77 17.14
CA GLY A 152 -3.75 3.87 16.03
C GLY A 152 -4.38 4.61 14.86
N VAL A 153 -5.38 5.46 15.13
CA VAL A 153 -6.03 6.32 14.13
C VAL A 153 -5.02 7.20 13.42
N VAL A 154 -4.16 7.91 14.16
CA VAL A 154 -3.13 8.80 13.59
C VAL A 154 -2.14 8.03 12.73
N THR A 155 -1.76 6.82 13.13
CA THR A 155 -0.82 5.98 12.35
C THR A 155 -1.46 5.56 11.03
N THR A 156 -2.69 5.08 11.07
CA THR A 156 -3.43 4.67 9.86
C THR A 156 -3.69 5.87 8.95
N LEU A 157 -4.05 7.03 9.50
CA LEU A 157 -4.23 8.26 8.75
C LEU A 157 -2.94 8.69 8.03
N LEU A 158 -1.78 8.61 8.70
CA LEU A 158 -0.49 8.91 8.10
C LEU A 158 -0.16 7.94 6.95
N ILE A 159 -0.40 6.64 7.14
CA ILE A 159 -0.19 5.62 6.09
C ILE A 159 -1.09 5.91 4.89
N CYS A 160 -2.37 6.20 5.11
CA CYS A 160 -3.30 6.57 4.04
C CYS A 160 -2.83 7.84 3.32
N ALA A 161 -2.48 8.90 4.05
CA ALA A 161 -2.03 10.17 3.47
C ALA A 161 -0.76 10.01 2.63
N MET A 162 0.25 9.30 3.14
CA MET A 162 1.49 9.03 2.42
C MET A 162 1.24 8.13 1.19
N THR A 163 0.32 7.17 1.30
CA THR A 163 -0.06 6.35 0.14
C THR A 163 -0.72 7.21 -0.92
N PHE A 164 -1.72 8.03 -0.57
CA PHE A 164 -2.37 8.92 -1.54
C PHE A 164 -1.39 9.85 -2.23
N PHE A 165 -0.44 10.41 -1.47
CA PHE A 165 0.60 11.25 -2.05
C PHE A 165 1.48 10.49 -3.06
N SER A 166 1.84 9.24 -2.77
CA SER A 166 2.61 8.41 -3.71
C SER A 166 1.83 8.04 -4.98
N TRP A 167 0.50 8.00 -4.90
CA TRP A 167 -0.39 7.57 -5.98
C TRP A 167 -0.91 8.70 -6.86
N ILE A 168 -0.80 9.96 -6.43
CA ILE A 168 -1.41 11.09 -7.15
C ILE A 168 -0.86 11.21 -8.59
N LEU A 169 0.45 11.02 -8.77
CA LEU A 169 1.07 11.08 -10.10
C LEU A 169 0.67 9.88 -10.96
N GLY A 170 0.49 8.69 -10.35
CA GLY A 170 0.04 7.50 -11.06
C GLY A 170 -1.41 7.60 -11.54
N ILE A 171 -2.29 8.23 -10.74
CA ILE A 171 -3.66 8.55 -11.17
C ILE A 171 -3.64 9.54 -12.33
N VAL A 172 -2.79 10.57 -12.26
CA VAL A 172 -2.66 11.54 -13.36
C VAL A 172 -2.21 10.87 -14.65
N THR A 173 -1.23 9.95 -14.60
CA THR A 173 -0.77 9.22 -15.79
C THR A 173 -1.83 8.27 -16.33
N LEU A 174 -2.53 7.54 -15.44
CA LEU A 174 -3.64 6.67 -15.82
C LEU A 174 -4.78 7.47 -16.48
N LEU A 175 -5.20 8.58 -15.86
CA LEU A 175 -6.24 9.45 -16.40
C LEU A 175 -5.85 10.03 -17.77
N TRP A 176 -4.61 10.48 -17.91
CA TRP A 176 -4.09 10.99 -19.18
C TRP A 176 -4.12 9.91 -20.26
N SER A 177 -3.66 8.69 -19.95
CA SER A 177 -3.65 7.55 -20.87
C SER A 177 -5.04 7.00 -21.21
N ALA A 178 -6.02 7.20 -20.33
CA ALA A 178 -7.40 6.76 -20.54
C ALA A 178 -8.20 7.72 -21.44
N ILE A 179 -7.85 9.01 -21.45
CA ILE A 179 -8.54 10.05 -22.24
C ILE A 179 -7.89 10.25 -23.61
N VAL A 180 -6.57 10.34 -23.65
CA VAL A 180 -5.84 10.70 -24.86
C VAL A 180 -5.44 9.44 -25.63
N GLU A 181 -5.55 9.49 -26.95
CA GLU A 181 -5.09 8.38 -27.81
C GLU A 181 -3.59 8.10 -27.60
N VAL A 182 -3.26 6.80 -27.56
CA VAL A 182 -1.94 6.26 -27.20
C VAL A 182 -0.78 6.92 -27.96
N VAL A 183 -0.99 7.26 -29.24
CA VAL A 183 0.02 7.87 -30.12
C VAL A 183 0.45 9.26 -29.64
N TYR A 184 -0.50 10.08 -29.16
CA TYR A 184 -0.21 11.44 -28.67
C TYR A 184 0.38 11.43 -27.26
N VAL A 185 0.00 10.46 -26.44
CA VAL A 185 0.51 10.29 -25.08
C VAL A 185 2.00 9.96 -25.09
N TYR A 186 2.40 8.98 -25.90
CA TYR A 186 3.78 8.48 -25.92
C TYR A 186 4.77 9.50 -26.49
N ASN A 187 4.36 10.28 -27.49
CA ASN A 187 5.19 11.32 -28.08
C ASN A 187 5.40 12.53 -27.15
N SER A 188 4.67 12.61 -26.04
CA SER A 188 4.83 13.67 -25.05
C SER A 188 5.99 13.38 -24.10
N LYS A 189 7.04 14.21 -24.16
CA LYS A 189 8.14 14.17 -23.18
C LYS A 189 7.64 14.31 -21.74
N TYR A 190 6.57 15.09 -21.52
CA TYR A 190 5.98 15.30 -20.20
C TYR A 190 5.41 14.01 -19.61
N PHE A 191 4.74 13.20 -20.44
CA PHE A 191 4.14 11.94 -19.99
C PHE A 191 5.21 10.98 -19.47
N SER A 192 6.31 10.82 -20.21
CA SER A 192 7.42 9.96 -19.79
C SER A 192 8.04 10.41 -18.46
N HIS A 193 8.28 11.71 -18.28
CA HIS A 193 8.82 12.24 -17.02
C HIS A 193 7.87 12.07 -15.84
N ILE A 194 6.57 12.33 -16.02
CA ILE A 194 5.57 12.16 -14.96
C ILE A 194 5.42 10.68 -14.59
N SER A 195 5.39 9.78 -15.58
CA SER A 195 5.31 8.34 -15.33
C SER A 195 6.55 7.83 -14.59
N LEU A 196 7.75 8.28 -14.95
CA LEU A 196 8.98 7.94 -14.23
C LEU A 196 8.93 8.42 -12.78
N CYS A 197 8.54 9.68 -12.56
CA CYS A 197 8.39 10.24 -11.22
C CYS A 197 7.38 9.43 -10.39
N SER A 198 6.22 9.10 -10.97
CA SER A 198 5.22 8.24 -10.31
C SER A 198 5.81 6.91 -9.88
N SER A 199 6.55 6.23 -10.76
CA SER A 199 7.22 4.96 -10.44
C SER A 199 8.19 5.11 -9.27
N TYR A 200 8.99 6.19 -9.21
CA TYR A 200 9.88 6.45 -8.08
C TYR A 200 9.13 6.67 -6.76
N PHE A 201 8.05 7.45 -6.78
CA PHE A 201 7.22 7.65 -5.60
C PHE A 201 6.60 6.34 -5.10
N HIS A 202 6.21 5.44 -6.01
CA HIS A 202 5.75 4.10 -5.66
C HIS A 202 6.84 3.24 -5.04
N ILE A 203 8.05 3.22 -5.60
CA ILE A 203 9.15 2.42 -5.03
C ILE A 203 9.51 2.90 -3.61
N LEU A 204 9.53 4.22 -3.38
CA LEU A 204 9.84 4.79 -2.07
C LEU A 204 8.90 4.30 -0.96
N ARG A 205 7.70 3.84 -1.32
CA ARG A 205 6.73 3.18 -0.42
C ARG A 205 7.27 1.95 0.27
N GLY A 206 8.03 1.12 -0.43
CA GLY A 206 8.67 -0.05 0.17
C GLY A 206 9.58 0.30 1.35
N ILE A 207 10.06 1.55 1.41
CA ILE A 207 10.91 2.06 2.48
C ILE A 207 10.07 2.71 3.59
N TRP A 208 9.15 3.61 3.24
CA TRP A 208 8.47 4.41 4.25
C TRP A 208 7.36 3.65 4.99
N VAL A 209 6.70 2.66 4.38
CA VAL A 209 5.65 1.88 5.06
C VAL A 209 6.23 1.11 6.27
N PRO A 210 7.30 0.29 6.14
CA PRO A 210 7.94 -0.34 7.29
C PRO A 210 8.47 0.66 8.32
N LEU A 211 8.99 1.81 7.87
CA LEU A 211 9.50 2.85 8.75
C LEU A 211 8.39 3.43 9.65
N VAL A 212 7.21 3.71 9.09
CA VAL A 212 6.05 4.19 9.85
C VAL A 212 5.62 3.15 10.89
N TYR A 213 5.54 1.88 10.52
CA TYR A 213 5.21 0.80 11.47
C TYR A 213 6.25 0.68 12.59
N ALA A 214 7.55 0.74 12.27
CA ALA A 214 8.63 0.68 13.25
C ALA A 214 8.61 1.87 14.23
N MET A 215 8.28 3.07 13.75
CA MET A 215 8.22 4.27 14.58
C MET A 215 6.99 4.30 15.50
N ARG A 216 5.85 3.80 15.02
CA ARG A 216 4.53 4.01 15.65
C ARG A 216 3.99 2.83 16.43
N THR A 217 4.45 1.61 16.14
CA THR A 217 4.00 0.40 16.84
C THR A 217 4.87 0.19 18.08
N PRO A 218 4.35 0.41 19.30
CA PRO A 218 5.13 0.31 20.52
C PRO A 218 5.54 -1.13 20.82
N GLU A 219 4.79 -2.14 20.37
CA GLU A 219 5.10 -3.56 20.60
C GLU A 219 6.31 -4.01 19.79
N ILE A 220 6.60 -3.35 18.67
CA ILE A 220 7.75 -3.65 17.81
C ILE A 220 9.04 -3.07 18.40
N ARG A 221 8.98 -1.95 19.12
CA ARG A 221 10.16 -1.34 19.75
C ARG A 221 10.95 -2.27 20.68
N PRO A 222 10.35 -3.02 21.62
CA PRO A 222 11.09 -3.95 22.46
C PRO A 222 11.67 -5.13 21.66
N VAL A 223 11.01 -5.56 20.57
CA VAL A 223 11.54 -6.59 19.67
C VAL A 223 12.76 -6.07 18.91
N ILE A 224 12.68 -4.86 18.34
CA ILE A 224 13.82 -4.20 17.68
C ILE A 224 14.97 -3.98 18.68
N MET A 225 14.67 -3.54 19.91
CA MET A 225 15.70 -3.40 20.95
C MET A 225 16.31 -4.75 21.35
N ARG A 226 15.52 -5.83 21.39
CA ARG A 226 16.01 -7.18 21.68
C ARG A 226 16.92 -7.69 20.54
N ILE A 227 16.51 -7.51 19.29
CA ILE A 227 17.33 -7.83 18.11
C ILE A 227 18.62 -7.01 18.13
N ARG A 228 18.54 -5.70 18.35
CA ARG A 228 19.69 -4.81 18.48
C ARG A 228 20.62 -5.18 19.64
N LYS A 229 20.14 -5.85 20.69
CA LYS A 229 20.99 -6.38 21.78
C LYS A 229 21.65 -7.71 21.42
N LEU A 230 21.08 -8.50 20.50
CA LEU A 230 21.68 -9.72 19.99
C LEU A 230 22.82 -9.45 18.98
N PHE A 231 22.73 -8.38 18.20
CA PHE A 231 23.77 -8.00 17.22
C PHE A 231 25.15 -7.56 17.80
N PRO A 232 25.27 -6.83 18.93
CA PRO A 232 26.58 -6.54 19.52
C PRO A 232 27.25 -7.79 20.11
N ALA A 233 26.49 -8.82 20.48
CA ALA A 233 27.03 -10.12 20.91
C ALA A 233 27.61 -10.93 19.73
N TRP A 234 27.16 -10.68 18.50
CA TRP A 234 27.76 -11.29 17.30
C TRP A 234 29.12 -10.66 16.98
N LYS A 235 29.28 -9.34 17.17
CA LYS A 235 30.54 -8.64 16.90
C LYS A 235 31.67 -8.98 17.89
N SER A 236 31.37 -9.48 19.10
CA SER A 236 32.42 -9.84 20.07
C SER A 236 32.88 -11.29 20.00
N ASN A 237 32.12 -12.20 19.37
CA ASN A 237 32.45 -13.63 19.34
C ASN A 237 33.33 -14.05 18.15
N ASP A 238 33.44 -13.22 17.11
CA ASP A 238 34.34 -13.49 15.97
C ASP A 238 35.79 -13.03 16.21
N VAL A 239 36.05 -12.18 17.22
CA VAL A 239 37.41 -11.68 17.50
C VAL A 239 38.18 -12.58 18.47
N THR A 240 37.49 -13.36 19.29
CA THR A 240 38.12 -14.27 20.27
C THR A 240 38.39 -15.67 19.74
N ALA A 241 37.76 -16.09 18.64
CA ALA A 241 37.96 -17.43 18.07
C ALA A 241 39.17 -17.57 17.13
N ILE A 242 39.81 -16.47 16.72
CA ILE A 242 40.96 -16.49 15.78
C ILE A 242 42.32 -16.43 16.50
N ARG A 243 42.36 -16.27 17.83
CA ARG A 243 43.61 -16.06 18.58
C ARG A 243 44.16 -17.29 19.33
N THR A 244 43.60 -18.49 19.12
CA THR A 244 44.04 -19.71 19.83
C THR A 244 44.52 -20.83 18.91
N SER A 245 44.93 -20.51 17.68
CA SER A 245 45.61 -21.45 16.81
C SER A 245 46.96 -20.90 16.39
N ASP A 246 47.89 -20.83 17.33
CA ASP A 246 49.31 -20.98 17.02
C ASP A 246 49.89 -21.97 18.06
N PRO A 247 50.57 -23.05 17.60
CA PRO A 247 51.20 -24.05 18.46
C PRO A 247 52.49 -23.57 19.14
#